data_AF-A0A1X3P4D1-F1
#
_entry.id   AF-A0A1X3P4D1-F1
#
_cell.length_a   1.000
_cell.length_b   1.000
_cell.length_c   1.000
_cell.angle_alpha   90.00
_cell.angle_beta   90.00
_cell.angle_gamma   90.00
#
_symmetry.space_group_name_H-M   'P 1'
#
loop_
_entity.id
_entity.type
_entity.pdbx_description
1 polymer ?
#
loop_
_entity_poly.entity_id
_entity_poly.type
_entity_poly.pdbx_seq_one_letter_code
_entity_poly.pdbx_strand_id
1 'polypeptide(L)'
;MTGLTIGAGIMWGVLGGQPPAGPEDAAGFPLVAADEDDADPVGEVSRAYGESGAVLVIDVVAAPEGRAVTCLVRLADGTVQEVGEWPLGEGGGTWVVADRDPSVVEVLLIDQDGQRWASSRL
;
A
#
# COMPACT_ATOMS: atom_id res chain seq x y z
N MET A 1 -27.57 41.33 7.15
CA MET A 1 -27.72 39.92 6.74
C MET A 1 -27.05 39.07 7.80
N THR A 2 -27.83 38.20 8.43
CA THR A 2 -27.41 37.22 9.44
C THR A 2 -27.09 35.90 8.74
N GLY A 3 -26.07 35.17 9.21
CA GLY A 3 -25.76 33.79 8.79
C GLY A 3 -24.43 33.33 9.40
N LEU A 4 -24.39 33.04 10.70
CA LEU A 4 -24.59 31.75 11.40
C LEU A 4 -23.30 30.89 11.45
N THR A 5 -22.78 30.75 12.67
CA THR A 5 -21.56 30.05 13.08
C THR A 5 -21.83 28.59 13.41
N ILE A 6 -21.03 27.66 12.91
CA ILE A 6 -20.79 26.30 13.44
C ILE A 6 -19.33 25.98 13.04
N GLY A 7 -18.32 25.78 13.88
CA GLY A 7 -18.24 25.50 15.30
C GLY A 7 -17.75 24.07 15.51
N ALA A 8 -16.44 23.86 15.70
CA ALA A 8 -15.85 22.81 16.55
C ALA A 8 -14.31 22.88 16.50
N GLY A 9 -13.71 23.65 17.41
CA GLY A 9 -12.38 23.35 17.91
C GLY A 9 -12.51 22.45 19.13
N ILE A 10 -11.79 21.34 19.17
CA ILE A 10 -11.54 20.57 20.39
C ILE A 10 -10.03 20.35 20.45
N MET A 11 -9.40 20.98 21.44
CA MET A 11 -8.05 20.66 21.90
C MET A 11 -8.19 20.07 23.30
N TRP A 12 -8.06 18.75 23.44
CA TRP A 12 -7.73 18.09 24.70
C TRP A 12 -7.17 16.67 24.47
N GLY A 13 -5.90 16.46 24.87
CA GLY A 13 -5.16 15.19 24.81
C GLY A 13 -3.80 15.37 24.13
N VAL A 14 -2.72 15.78 24.81
CA VAL A 14 -1.79 14.87 25.53
C VAL A 14 -1.43 13.61 24.73
N LEU A 15 -0.19 13.61 24.20
CA LEU A 15 0.62 12.50 23.70
C LEU A 15 0.06 11.68 22.51
N GLY A 16 0.60 11.94 21.30
CA GLY A 16 0.43 11.07 20.12
C GLY A 16 -0.36 11.73 18.99
N GLY A 17 0.19 12.79 18.39
CA GLY A 17 -0.45 13.50 17.29
C GLY A 17 -0.42 12.69 16.00
N GLN A 18 -1.48 11.93 15.72
CA GLN A 18 -1.77 11.44 14.38
C GLN A 18 -2.32 12.63 13.55
N PRO A 19 -1.72 12.97 12.40
CA PRO A 19 -2.16 14.09 11.58
C PRO A 19 -3.60 13.89 11.07
N PRO A 20 -4.32 14.99 10.74
CA PRO A 20 -5.72 14.92 10.34
C PRO A 20 -5.88 14.06 9.08
N ALA A 21 -6.82 13.11 9.11
CA ALA A 21 -7.24 12.35 7.94
C ALA A 21 -7.64 13.34 6.84
N GLY A 22 -6.84 13.35 5.77
CA GLY A 22 -7.12 14.06 4.53
C GLY A 22 -8.31 13.44 3.79
N PRO A 23 -8.65 13.95 2.60
CA PRO A 23 -9.89 13.61 1.92
C PRO A 23 -9.98 12.09 1.73
N GLU A 24 -11.00 11.49 2.33
CA GLU A 24 -11.56 10.18 1.99
C GLU A 24 -10.50 9.09 1.75
N ASP A 25 -10.17 8.33 2.80
CA ASP A 25 -9.54 7.01 2.72
C ASP A 25 -9.91 6.31 1.40
N ALA A 26 -9.00 6.36 0.41
CA ALA A 26 -8.99 5.33 -0.61
C ALA A 26 -8.62 4.08 0.15
N ALA A 27 -9.61 3.33 0.61
CA ALA A 27 -9.43 2.14 1.43
C ALA A 27 -8.34 1.29 0.77
N GLY A 28 -7.19 1.19 1.43
CA GLY A 28 -6.10 0.47 0.85
C GLY A 28 -6.44 -1.01 0.75
N PHE A 29 -5.83 -1.64 -0.23
CA PHE A 29 -6.05 -3.03 -0.55
C PHE A 29 -5.13 -3.86 0.33
N PRO A 30 -5.66 -4.81 1.12
CA PRO A 30 -4.83 -5.61 2.01
C PRO A 30 -3.79 -6.39 1.21
N LEU A 31 -2.56 -6.41 1.70
CA LEU A 31 -1.49 -7.25 1.17
C LEU A 31 -1.46 -8.54 2.00
N VAL A 32 -1.85 -9.65 1.38
CA VAL A 32 -2.10 -10.91 2.08
C VAL A 32 -1.00 -11.91 1.74
N ALA A 33 -0.48 -12.62 2.76
CA ALA A 33 0.50 -13.68 2.58
C ALA A 33 -0.10 -14.89 1.82
N ALA A 34 0.71 -15.58 1.02
CA ALA A 34 0.23 -16.62 0.12
C ALA A 34 -0.19 -17.93 0.81
N ASP A 35 0.29 -18.19 2.03
CA ASP A 35 0.16 -19.48 2.73
C ASP A 35 -1.11 -19.59 3.59
N GLU A 36 -1.90 -18.53 3.73
CA GLU A 36 -2.99 -18.49 4.71
C GLU A 36 -4.25 -17.83 4.14
N ASP A 37 -5.31 -18.63 3.94
CA ASP A 37 -6.65 -18.19 3.52
C ASP A 37 -7.33 -17.23 4.52
N ASP A 38 -6.74 -17.03 5.71
CA ASP A 38 -7.18 -16.15 6.80
C ASP A 38 -6.00 -15.36 7.42
N ALA A 39 -4.89 -15.19 6.71
CA ALA A 39 -3.73 -14.48 7.25
C ALA A 39 -4.06 -13.02 7.56
N ASP A 40 -3.57 -12.55 8.71
CA ASP A 40 -3.44 -11.12 8.96
C ASP A 40 -2.65 -10.47 7.80
N PRO A 41 -3.11 -9.32 7.29
CA PRO A 41 -2.42 -8.64 6.22
C PRO A 41 -1.00 -8.28 6.65
N VAL A 42 -0.03 -8.59 5.79
CA VAL A 42 1.39 -8.23 6.00
C VAL A 42 1.67 -6.77 5.65
N GLY A 43 0.64 -6.06 5.17
CA GLY A 43 0.72 -4.68 4.72
C GLY A 43 -0.52 -4.26 3.94
N GLU A 44 -0.37 -3.19 3.17
CA GLU A 44 -1.43 -2.58 2.39
C GLU A 44 -0.88 -2.01 1.08
N VAL A 45 -1.71 -1.97 0.03
CA VAL A 45 -1.44 -1.23 -1.19
C VAL A 45 -2.48 -0.12 -1.33
N SER A 46 -2.02 1.12 -1.46
CA SER A 46 -2.90 2.29 -1.58
C SER A 46 -2.65 3.03 -2.89
N ARG A 47 -3.73 3.47 -3.55
CA ARG A 47 -3.65 4.33 -4.75
C ARG A 47 -3.50 5.79 -4.31
N ALA A 48 -2.52 6.48 -4.87
CA ALA A 48 -2.29 7.89 -4.63
C ALA A 48 -2.00 8.63 -5.95
N TYR A 49 -1.95 9.95 -5.89
CA TYR A 49 -1.54 10.80 -7.00
C TYR A 49 -0.30 11.60 -6.61
N GLY A 50 0.81 11.38 -7.32
CA GLY A 50 2.04 12.16 -7.20
C GLY A 50 2.19 13.17 -8.34
N GLU A 51 3.30 13.92 -8.35
CA GLU A 51 3.61 14.87 -9.43
C GLU A 51 3.70 14.21 -10.82
N SER A 52 4.02 12.91 -10.88
CA SER A 52 4.14 12.14 -12.12
C SER A 52 2.85 11.42 -12.54
N GLY A 53 1.75 11.58 -11.80
CA GLY A 53 0.46 10.93 -12.08
C GLY A 53 0.05 9.92 -11.01
N ALA A 54 -0.80 8.97 -11.39
CA ALA A 54 -1.28 7.93 -10.48
C ALA A 54 -0.13 6.99 -10.07
N VAL A 55 -0.06 6.68 -8.78
CA VAL A 55 0.94 5.80 -8.18
C VAL A 55 0.28 4.82 -7.23
N LEU A 56 0.93 3.68 -7.00
CA LEU A 56 0.63 2.78 -5.91
C LEU A 56 1.71 2.93 -4.85
N VAL A 57 1.27 3.06 -3.60
CA VAL A 57 2.11 2.98 -2.42
C VAL A 57 1.93 1.57 -1.86
N ILE A 58 3.00 0.81 -1.84
CA ILE A 58 3.05 -0.54 -1.27
C ILE A 58 3.72 -0.40 0.08
N ASP A 59 2.95 -0.60 1.14
CA ASP A 59 3.43 -0.58 2.51
C ASP A 59 3.43 -2.00 3.07
N VAL A 60 4.59 -2.44 3.57
CA VAL A 60 4.78 -3.74 4.20
C VAL A 60 5.21 -3.50 5.63
N VAL A 61 4.42 -3.98 6.58
CA VAL A 61 4.61 -3.75 8.03
C VAL A 61 5.04 -5.00 8.79
N ALA A 62 4.83 -6.18 8.20
CA ALA A 62 5.16 -7.46 8.80
C ALA A 62 5.88 -8.35 7.79
N ALA A 63 7.20 -8.23 7.75
CA ALA A 63 8.06 -9.04 6.89
C ALA A 63 9.09 -9.83 7.72
N PRO A 64 9.37 -11.10 7.37
CA PRO A 64 10.51 -11.81 7.93
C PRO A 64 11.82 -11.11 7.51
N GLU A 65 12.67 -10.86 8.50
CA GLU A 65 13.90 -10.08 8.36
C GLU A 65 14.90 -10.65 7.34
N GLY A 66 15.71 -9.76 6.74
CA GLY A 66 16.87 -10.13 5.92
C GLY A 66 16.53 -10.67 4.54
N ARG A 67 15.33 -10.42 4.02
CA ARG A 67 14.88 -10.89 2.70
C ARG A 67 14.80 -9.75 1.70
N ALA A 68 14.85 -10.10 0.41
CA ALA A 68 14.46 -9.22 -0.67
C ALA A 68 13.25 -9.83 -1.37
N VAL A 69 12.40 -8.97 -1.93
CA VAL A 69 11.25 -9.39 -2.73
C VAL A 69 11.30 -8.74 -4.09
N THR A 70 10.97 -9.53 -5.11
CA THR A 70 10.72 -9.02 -6.45
C THR A 70 9.26 -8.63 -6.54
N CYS A 71 8.99 -7.36 -6.83
CA CYS A 71 7.64 -6.89 -7.06
C CYS A 71 7.25 -7.06 -8.53
N LEU A 72 6.17 -7.80 -8.73
CA LEU A 72 5.47 -7.89 -10.00
C LEU A 72 4.11 -7.17 -9.90
N VAL A 73 3.68 -6.59 -11.01
CA VAL A 73 2.34 -6.03 -11.16
C VAL A 73 1.62 -6.75 -12.29
N ARG A 74 0.35 -7.09 -12.07
CA ARG A 74 -0.56 -7.51 -13.13
C ARG A 74 -1.38 -6.32 -13.57
N LEU A 75 -1.41 -6.08 -14.87
CA LEU A 75 -2.24 -5.06 -15.48
C LEU A 75 -3.63 -5.61 -15.83
N ALA A 76 -4.59 -4.72 -16.07
CA ALA A 76 -5.96 -5.09 -16.41
C ALA A 76 -6.10 -5.93 -17.69
N ASP A 77 -5.14 -5.86 -18.62
CA ASP A 77 -5.11 -6.73 -19.82
C ASP A 77 -4.60 -8.15 -19.52
N GLY A 78 -4.11 -8.39 -18.29
CA GLY A 78 -3.54 -9.66 -17.85
C GLY A 78 -2.01 -9.71 -17.93
N THR A 79 -1.35 -8.72 -18.55
CA THR A 79 0.11 -8.63 -18.62
C THR A 79 0.72 -8.54 -17.22
N VAL A 80 1.77 -9.31 -16.96
CA VAL A 80 2.56 -9.24 -15.73
C VAL A 80 3.90 -8.56 -16.01
N GLN A 81 4.28 -7.60 -15.19
CA GLN A 81 5.53 -6.85 -15.33
C GLN A 81 6.29 -6.81 -14.02
N GLU A 82 7.60 -7.00 -14.10
CA GLU A 82 8.49 -6.74 -12.98
C GLU A 82 8.69 -5.24 -12.81
N VAL A 83 8.52 -4.76 -11.59
CA VAL A 83 8.78 -3.37 -11.22
C VAL A 83 10.20 -3.22 -10.69
N GLY A 84 10.65 -4.19 -9.90
CA GLY A 84 12.01 -4.27 -9.38
C GLY A 84 12.09 -5.16 -8.15
N GLU A 85 13.32 -5.33 -7.66
CA GLU A 85 13.62 -6.04 -6.43
C GLU A 85 13.89 -5.04 -5.29
N TRP A 86 13.31 -5.29 -4.13
CA TRP A 86 13.44 -4.44 -2.95
C TRP A 86 13.84 -5.22 -1.70
N PRO A 87 14.78 -4.70 -0.90
CA PRO A 87 15.13 -5.30 0.38
C PRO A 87 14.03 -5.01 1.42
N LEU A 88 13.61 -6.04 2.14
CA LEU A 88 12.75 -5.93 3.31
C LEU A 88 13.64 -5.66 4.53
N GLY A 89 13.44 -4.50 5.16
CA GLY A 89 14.13 -4.12 6.39
C GLY A 89 13.49 -4.75 7.63
N GLU A 90 14.00 -4.37 8.80
CA GLU A 90 13.38 -4.74 10.08
C GLU A 90 12.00 -4.07 10.16
N GLY A 91 10.93 -4.87 10.13
CA GLY A 91 9.55 -4.38 10.09
C GLY A 91 9.00 -4.08 8.68
N GLY A 92 9.70 -4.49 7.61
CA GLY A 92 9.22 -4.36 6.24
C GLY A 92 9.76 -3.12 5.51
N GLY A 93 8.90 -2.41 4.77
CA GLY A 93 9.28 -1.25 3.96
C GLY A 93 8.15 -0.66 3.15
N THR A 94 8.37 0.55 2.65
CA THR A 94 7.39 1.29 1.83
C THR A 94 8.01 1.64 0.47
N TRP A 95 7.28 1.36 -0.60
CA TRP A 95 7.70 1.66 -1.97
C TRP A 95 6.60 2.34 -2.76
N VAL A 96 7.01 3.17 -3.73
CA VAL A 96 6.10 3.85 -4.63
C VAL A 96 6.36 3.35 -6.04
N VAL A 97 5.31 2.89 -6.70
CA VAL A 97 5.35 2.41 -8.08
C VAL A 97 4.35 3.20 -8.93
N ALA A 98 4.66 3.41 -10.20
CA ALA A 98 3.71 4.06 -11.10
C ALA A 98 2.49 3.15 -11.35
N ASP A 99 1.28 3.69 -11.19
CA ASP A 99 0.09 3.04 -11.71
C ASP A 99 0.09 3.25 -13.23
N ARG A 100 0.25 2.16 -13.97
CA ARG A 100 0.46 2.20 -15.43
C ARG A 100 -0.87 2.24 -16.18
N ASP A 101 -0.81 2.51 -17.48
CA ASP A 101 -1.93 2.23 -18.39
C ASP A 101 -1.58 0.98 -19.23
N PRO A 102 -2.44 -0.04 -19.29
CA PRO A 102 -3.66 -0.22 -18.49
C PRO A 102 -3.38 -0.34 -16.98
N SER A 103 -4.34 0.09 -16.14
CA SER A 103 -4.19 0.14 -14.67
C SER A 103 -3.76 -1.20 -14.07
N VAL A 104 -2.98 -1.10 -12.99
CA VAL A 104 -2.59 -2.27 -12.19
C VAL A 104 -3.83 -2.79 -11.45
N VAL A 105 -4.05 -4.11 -11.50
CA VAL A 105 -5.18 -4.80 -10.84
C VAL A 105 -4.72 -5.77 -9.76
N GLU A 106 -3.44 -6.12 -9.74
CA GLU A 106 -2.86 -6.99 -8.71
C GLU A 106 -1.38 -6.65 -8.52
N VAL A 107 -0.94 -6.60 -7.27
CA VAL A 107 0.46 -6.57 -6.86
C VAL A 107 0.84 -7.96 -6.36
N LEU A 108 1.98 -8.47 -6.82
CA LEU A 108 2.55 -9.73 -6.34
C LEU A 108 3.97 -9.47 -5.83
N LEU A 109 4.24 -9.90 -4.61
CA LEU A 109 5.58 -9.93 -4.05
C LEU A 109 6.09 -11.36 -4.10
N ILE A 110 7.18 -11.54 -4.84
CA ILE A 110 7.83 -12.81 -5.07
C ILE A 110 9.08 -12.88 -4.20
N ASP A 111 9.26 -13.99 -3.47
CA ASP A 111 10.46 -14.21 -2.68
C ASP A 111 11.67 -14.58 -3.55
N GLN A 112 12.81 -14.79 -2.90
CA GLN A 112 14.07 -15.14 -3.55
C GLN A 112 14.06 -16.55 -4.16
N ASP A 113 13.13 -17.41 -3.75
CA ASP A 113 12.91 -18.76 -4.28
C ASP A 113 11.94 -18.74 -5.49
N GLY A 114 11.47 -17.57 -5.90
CA GLY A 114 10.54 -17.38 -7.00
C GLY A 114 9.10 -17.74 -6.66
N GLN A 115 8.78 -17.94 -5.38
CA GLN A 115 7.42 -18.22 -4.92
C GLN A 115 6.69 -16.91 -4.57
N ARG A 116 5.37 -16.91 -4.73
CA ARG A 116 4.56 -15.79 -4.26
C ARG A 116 4.59 -15.77 -2.74
N TRP A 117 5.16 -14.72 -2.17
CA TRP A 117 5.13 -14.49 -0.73
C TRP A 117 3.85 -13.79 -0.31
N ALA A 118 3.46 -12.73 -1.01
CA ALA A 118 2.26 -11.96 -0.73
C ALA A 118 1.62 -11.40 -2.00
N SER A 119 0.33 -11.07 -1.94
CA SER A 119 -0.36 -10.38 -3.03
C SER A 119 -1.48 -9.48 -2.55
N SER A 120 -1.76 -8.46 -3.33
CA SER A 120 -2.88 -7.54 -3.10
C SER A 120 -3.65 -7.34 -4.39
N ARG A 121 -4.98 -7.41 -4.34
CA ARG A 121 -5.85 -7.18 -5.48
C ARG A 121 -6.48 -5.80 -5.36
N LEU A 122 -6.37 -5.01 -6.44
CA LEU A 122 -6.78 -3.60 -6.53
C LEU A 122 -8.14 -3.41 -7.24
#